data_AF-A0A2V2AHU5-F1
#
_entry.id   AF-A0A2V2AHU5-F1
#
_cell.length_a   1.000
_cell.length_b   1.000
_cell.length_c   1.000
_cell.angle_alpha   90.00
_cell.angle_beta   90.00
_cell.angle_gamma   90.00
#
_symmetry.space_group_name_H-M   'P 1'
#
loop_
_entity.id
_entity.type
_entity.pdbx_description
1 polymer ?
#
loop_
_entity_poly.entity_id
_entity_poly.type
_entity_poly.pdbx_seq_one_letter_code
_entity_poly.pdbx_strand_id
1 'polypeptide(L)'
;MRTLLLLGMFLSPLAFADSFEPSHNCNQPDIPYEFADQYQRDQFNAEVEEYKSCITDFVEEQQDAIRKHKSAADNAIEEWNSFARST
;
A
#
# COMPACT_ATOMS: atom_id res chain seq x y z
N MET A 1 -31.87 -18.47 24.15
CA MET A 1 -30.79 -18.73 23.15
C MET A 1 -31.02 -17.98 21.83
N ARG A 2 -32.26 -17.89 21.32
CA ARG A 2 -32.58 -17.17 20.06
C ARG A 2 -32.27 -15.66 20.09
N THR A 3 -32.42 -15.02 21.25
CA THR A 3 -32.10 -13.59 21.47
C THR A 3 -30.60 -13.29 21.56
N LEU A 4 -29.77 -14.28 21.94
CA LEU A 4 -28.30 -14.12 21.99
C LEU A 4 -27.68 -14.16 20.59
N LEU A 5 -28.26 -14.90 19.66
CA LEU A 5 -27.84 -14.94 18.25
C LEU A 5 -28.06 -13.60 17.53
N LEU A 6 -29.11 -12.86 17.88
CA LEU A 6 -29.42 -11.56 17.27
C LEU A 6 -28.49 -10.43 17.75
N LEU A 7 -27.95 -10.53 18.97
CA LEU A 7 -27.04 -9.52 19.53
C LEU A 7 -25.61 -9.62 18.96
N GLY A 8 -25.20 -10.80 18.48
CA GLY A 8 -23.88 -11.03 17.91
C GLY A 8 -23.66 -10.44 16.51
N MET A 9 -24.71 -10.21 15.73
CA MET A 9 -24.58 -9.66 14.36
C MET A 9 -24.18 -8.18 14.34
N PHE A 10 -24.47 -7.42 15.40
CA PHE A 10 -24.14 -5.99 15.50
C PHE A 10 -22.69 -5.70 15.91
N LEU A 11 -21.91 -6.72 16.28
CA LEU A 11 -20.50 -6.62 16.65
C LEU A 11 -19.55 -7.08 15.53
N SER A 12 -20.05 -7.20 14.29
CA SER A 12 -19.15 -7.45 13.16
C SER A 12 -18.23 -6.24 12.99
N PRO A 13 -16.90 -6.40 13.09
CA PRO A 13 -15.99 -5.31 12.77
C PRO A 13 -16.23 -4.92 11.32
N LEU A 14 -16.36 -3.62 11.07
CA LEU A 14 -16.36 -3.08 9.72
C LEU A 14 -15.08 -3.58 9.05
N ALA A 15 -15.22 -4.57 8.17
CA ALA A 15 -14.15 -4.99 7.31
C ALA A 15 -13.90 -3.82 6.35
N PHE A 16 -12.84 -3.06 6.60
CA PHE A 16 -12.35 -2.08 5.64
C PHE A 16 -11.79 -2.86 4.46
N ALA A 17 -12.62 -3.05 3.44
CA ALA A 17 -12.12 -3.41 2.12
C ALA A 17 -11.38 -2.19 1.56
N ASP A 18 -10.17 -2.40 1.04
CA ASP A 18 -9.39 -1.39 0.30
C ASP A 18 -10.18 -0.94 -0.92
N SER A 19 -11.02 0.06 -0.71
CA SER A 19 -11.87 0.69 -1.72
C SER A 19 -11.25 1.98 -2.25
N PHE A 20 -10.10 2.37 -1.69
CA PHE A 20 -9.36 3.55 -2.06
C PHE A 20 -7.94 3.16 -2.47
N GLU A 21 -7.46 3.74 -3.55
CA GLU A 21 -6.07 3.58 -3.98
C GLU A 21 -5.14 4.26 -2.96
N PRO A 22 -4.11 3.57 -2.46
CA PRO A 22 -3.12 4.18 -1.58
C PRO A 22 -2.41 5.35 -2.25
N SER A 23 -2.12 6.40 -1.48
CA SER A 23 -1.31 7.55 -1.92
C SER A 23 -0.16 7.79 -0.96
N HIS A 24 0.95 8.33 -1.46
CA HIS A 24 2.07 8.74 -0.62
C HIS A 24 1.89 10.16 -0.08
N ASN A 25 2.61 10.47 1.00
CA ASN A 25 2.72 11.81 1.57
C ASN A 25 4.10 12.45 1.33
N CYS A 26 4.83 11.99 0.30
CA CYS A 26 6.14 12.53 -0.07
C CYS A 26 6.05 14.00 -0.51
N ASN A 27 7.03 14.80 -0.09
CA ASN A 27 7.09 16.23 -0.39
C ASN A 27 8.02 16.46 -1.58
N GLN A 28 7.45 16.86 -2.72
CA GLN A 28 8.24 17.27 -3.87
C GLN A 28 8.96 18.59 -3.55
N PRO A 29 10.28 18.70 -3.77
CA PRO A 29 10.99 19.96 -3.57
C PRO A 29 10.62 20.98 -4.65
N ASP A 30 10.55 22.25 -4.25
CA ASP A 30 10.33 23.36 -5.16
C ASP A 30 11.60 23.64 -5.96
N ILE A 31 11.49 23.65 -7.29
CA ILE A 31 12.62 23.92 -8.17
C ILE A 31 12.82 25.44 -8.26
N PRO A 32 13.95 26.00 -7.78
CA PRO A 32 14.22 27.42 -7.91
C PRO A 32 14.53 27.78 -9.37
N TYR A 33 14.14 28.99 -9.81
CA TYR A 33 14.45 29.50 -11.15
C TYR A 33 15.96 29.58 -11.39
N GLU A 34 16.70 30.02 -10.37
CA GLU A 34 18.15 30.00 -10.31
C GLU A 34 18.60 29.77 -8.86
N PHE A 35 19.79 29.21 -8.71
CA PHE A 35 20.38 29.00 -7.39
C PHE A 35 21.32 30.15 -7.03
N ALA A 36 21.07 30.79 -5.90
CA ALA A 36 21.84 31.92 -5.38
C ALA A 36 23.31 31.55 -5.08
N ASP A 37 23.56 30.36 -4.54
CA ASP A 37 24.89 29.88 -4.18
C ASP A 37 24.98 28.34 -4.16
N GLN A 38 26.16 27.81 -3.78
CA GLN A 38 26.36 26.37 -3.67
C GLN A 38 25.60 25.75 -2.50
N TYR A 39 25.43 26.47 -1.39
CA TYR A 39 24.71 25.95 -0.24
C TYR A 39 23.25 25.67 -0.60
N GLN A 40 22.59 26.58 -1.32
CA GLN A 40 21.23 26.37 -1.80
C GLN A 40 21.13 25.18 -2.76
N ARG A 41 22.13 24.98 -3.64
CA ARG A 41 22.19 23.79 -4.51
C ARG A 41 22.30 22.51 -3.70
N ASP A 42 23.16 22.50 -2.69
CA ASP A 42 23.39 21.32 -1.85
C ASP A 42 22.15 20.97 -1.03
N GLN A 43 21.43 21.98 -0.52
CA GLN A 43 20.13 21.78 0.16
C GLN A 43 19.08 21.19 -0.78
N PHE A 44 18.89 21.78 -1.96
CA PHE A 44 17.95 21.25 -2.95
C PHE A 44 18.28 19.81 -3.35
N ASN A 45 19.56 19.47 -3.55
CA ASN A 45 19.97 18.10 -3.85
C ASN A 45 19.66 17.13 -2.70
N ALA A 46 19.80 17.56 -1.45
CA ALA A 46 19.42 16.76 -0.30
C ALA A 46 17.89 16.51 -0.25
N GLU A 47 17.09 17.55 -0.49
CA GLU A 47 15.62 17.42 -0.57
C GLU A 47 15.18 16.51 -1.73
N VAL A 48 15.87 16.56 -2.87
CA VAL A 48 15.61 15.66 -4.01
C VAL A 48 15.88 14.20 -3.63
N GLU A 49 16.99 13.90 -2.94
CA GLU A 49 17.27 12.53 -2.51
C GLU A 49 16.28 12.06 -1.43
N GLU A 50 15.84 12.93 -0.53
CA GLU A 50 14.77 12.62 0.43
C GLU A 50 13.45 12.27 -0.27
N TYR A 51 13.02 13.11 -1.22
CA TYR A 51 11.81 12.87 -2.00
C TYR A 51 11.88 11.55 -2.77
N LYS A 52 13.00 11.29 -3.43
CA LYS A 52 13.26 10.04 -4.16
C LYS A 52 13.21 8.83 -3.25
N SER A 53 13.82 8.90 -2.07
CA SER A 53 13.76 7.80 -1.09
C SER A 53 12.31 7.52 -0.69
N CYS A 54 11.56 8.55 -0.31
CA CYS A 54 10.16 8.41 0.09
C CYS A 54 9.29 7.77 -1.01
N ILE A 55 9.45 8.20 -2.26
CA ILE A 55 8.73 7.61 -3.39
C ILE A 55 9.12 6.15 -3.60
N THR A 56 10.41 5.83 -3.46
CA THR A 56 10.91 4.45 -3.60
C THR A 56 10.31 3.55 -2.53
N ASP A 57 10.32 3.99 -1.27
CA ASP A 57 9.75 3.25 -0.14
C ASP A 57 8.26 2.96 -0.37
N PHE A 58 7.49 3.99 -0.79
CA PHE A 58 6.08 3.80 -1.12
C PHE A 58 5.86 2.76 -2.22
N VAL A 59 6.65 2.81 -3.30
CA VAL A 59 6.56 1.83 -4.40
C VAL A 59 6.91 0.43 -3.91
N GLU A 60 7.94 0.27 -3.08
CA GLU A 60 8.34 -1.03 -2.54
C GLU A 60 7.25 -1.63 -1.64
N GLU A 61 6.62 -0.82 -0.79
CA GLU A 61 5.47 -1.22 0.03
C GLU A 61 4.31 -1.71 -0.84
N GLN A 62 3.97 -0.99 -1.91
CA GLN A 62 2.89 -1.41 -2.82
C GLN A 62 3.25 -2.70 -3.55
N GLN A 63 4.50 -2.88 -3.97
CA GLN A 63 4.95 -4.13 -4.60
C GLN A 63 4.90 -5.31 -3.62
N ASP A 64 5.16 -5.10 -2.34
CA ASP A 64 4.99 -6.12 -1.31
C ASP A 64 3.52 -6.49 -1.11
N ALA A 65 2.62 -5.50 -1.04
CA ALA A 65 1.19 -5.73 -0.96
C ALA A 65 0.68 -6.52 -2.18
N ILE A 66 1.08 -6.13 -3.40
CA ILE A 66 0.75 -6.85 -4.65
C ILE A 66 1.20 -8.30 -4.58
N ARG A 67 2.43 -8.57 -4.12
CA ARG A 67 2.96 -9.94 -3.99
C ARG A 67 2.12 -10.77 -3.02
N LYS A 68 1.71 -10.21 -1.87
CA LYS A 68 0.85 -10.88 -0.89
C LYS A 68 -0.54 -11.19 -1.47
N HIS A 69 -1.18 -10.22 -2.12
CA HIS A 69 -2.48 -10.42 -2.74
C HIS A 69 -2.43 -11.44 -3.88
N LYS A 70 -1.39 -11.38 -4.71
CA LYS A 70 -1.17 -12.38 -5.77
C LYS A 70 -1.00 -13.78 -5.19
N SER A 71 -0.18 -13.95 -4.15
CA SER A 71 -0.02 -15.25 -3.50
C SER A 71 -1.34 -15.77 -2.93
N ALA A 72 -2.17 -14.93 -2.32
CA ALA A 72 -3.48 -15.33 -1.83
C ALA A 72 -4.40 -15.80 -2.98
N ALA A 73 -4.42 -15.09 -4.10
CA ALA A 73 -5.19 -15.47 -5.28
C ALA A 73 -4.68 -16.80 -5.88
N ASP A 74 -3.37 -16.95 -6.03
CA ASP A 74 -2.74 -18.16 -6.57
C ASP A 74 -3.04 -19.38 -5.67
N ASN A 75 -3.00 -19.23 -4.35
CA ASN A 75 -3.34 -20.29 -3.39
C ASN A 75 -4.82 -20.72 -3.52
N ALA A 76 -5.74 -19.77 -3.67
CA ALA A 76 -7.16 -20.07 -3.84
C ALA A 76 -7.43 -20.80 -5.17
N ILE A 77 -6.72 -20.42 -6.23
CA ILE A 77 -6.76 -21.12 -7.52
C ILE A 77 -6.23 -22.56 -7.36
N GLU A 78 -5.13 -22.74 -6.64
CA GLU A 78 -4.56 -24.07 -6.39
C GLU A 78 -5.53 -24.96 -5.60
N GLU A 79 -6.16 -24.41 -4.56
CA GLU A 79 -7.18 -25.11 -3.75
C GLU A 79 -8.32 -25.62 -4.64
N TRP A 80 -8.90 -24.74 -5.46
CA TRP A 80 -9.95 -25.11 -6.41
C TRP A 80 -9.48 -26.20 -7.37
N ASN A 81 -8.31 -26.02 -7.98
CA ASN A 81 -7.78 -26.97 -8.94
C ASN A 81 -7.49 -28.34 -8.31
N SER A 82 -7.09 -28.37 -7.04
CA SER A 82 -6.91 -29.61 -6.27
C SER A 82 -8.24 -30.34 -6.08
N PHE A 83 -9.27 -29.62 -5.62
CA PHE A 83 -10.62 -30.16 -5.48
C PHE A 83 -11.16 -30.69 -6.82
N ALA A 84 -11.05 -29.90 -7.89
CA ALA A 84 -11.54 -30.26 -9.22
C ALA A 84 -10.85 -31.51 -9.81
N ARG A 85 -9.58 -31.76 -9.50
CA ARG A 85 -8.88 -32.99 -9.91
C ARG A 85 -9.25 -34.21 -9.08
N SER A 86 -9.78 -34.01 -7.88
CA SER A 86 -10.17 -35.09 -6.96
C SER A 86 -11.62 -35.58 -7.14
N THR A 87 -12.39 -34.91 -8.00
CA THR A 87 -13.79 -35.25 -8.34
C THR A 87 -13.86 -35.83 -9.75
#